data_AF-A0A3C0FS50-F1
#
_entry.id   AF-A0A3C0FS50-F1
#
_cell.length_a   1.000
_cell.length_b   1.000
_cell.length_c   1.000
_cell.angle_alpha   90.00
_cell.angle_beta   90.00
_cell.angle_gamma   90.00
#
_symmetry.space_group_name_H-M   'P 1'
#
loop_
_entity.id
_entity.type
_entity.pdbx_description
1 polymer ?
#
loop_
_entity_poly.entity_id
_entity_poly.type
_entity_poly.pdbx_seq_one_letter_code
_entity_poly.pdbx_strand_id
1 'polypeptide(L)'
;MVSPYENLGDERFWRTGVAKENPRKVKNIHRPRWAISETDTIVTMGSCFAQHIATVLRERGLNVPFFDTTDNIKSKTYSANYGNIYTVSQALLLIEEVSGKRPVMEEYWALKDGYVDAVRPNVFEQPVKSRDELSGLRMKHLAAVRSAINELDILVFTLGLTEAWILKNSGRTLPVAPGVVAGDFDPALHTFHNFT
;
A
#
# COMPACT_ATOMS: atom_id res chain seq x y z
N MET A 1 13.63 50.13 -0.37
CA MET A 1 14.12 48.91 -1.04
C MET A 1 13.03 47.87 -0.81
N VAL A 2 12.36 47.41 -1.87
CA VAL A 2 11.20 46.50 -1.73
C VAL A 2 11.73 45.07 -1.66
N SER A 3 11.42 44.36 -0.57
CA SER A 3 11.75 42.94 -0.44
C SER A 3 10.61 42.10 -1.01
N PRO A 4 10.88 41.02 -1.77
CA PRO A 4 9.85 40.11 -2.24
C PRO A 4 9.11 39.38 -1.10
N TYR A 5 9.60 39.49 0.14
CA TYR A 5 9.01 38.86 1.33
C TYR A 5 8.24 39.84 2.22
N GLU A 6 8.27 41.15 1.94
CA GLU A 6 7.76 42.20 2.82
C GLU A 6 6.27 42.06 3.18
N ASN A 7 5.48 41.45 2.29
CA ASN A 7 4.03 41.28 2.44
C ASN A 7 3.60 39.83 2.67
N LEU A 8 4.53 38.95 3.08
CA LEU A 8 4.18 37.57 3.42
C LEU A 8 3.69 37.46 4.87
N GLY A 9 2.75 36.55 5.11
CA GLY A 9 2.22 36.27 6.45
C GLY A 9 3.27 35.67 7.39
N ASP A 10 3.05 35.81 8.70
CA ASP A 10 3.95 35.33 9.76
C ASP A 10 4.26 33.83 9.65
N GLU A 11 3.32 33.03 9.14
CA GLU A 11 3.48 31.59 8.90
C GLU A 11 4.53 31.25 7.84
N ARG A 12 4.94 32.23 7.03
CA ARG A 12 5.94 32.07 5.96
C ARG A 12 7.37 32.25 6.46
N PHE A 13 7.57 32.66 7.71
CA PHE A 13 8.89 32.85 8.32
C PHE A 13 9.08 31.92 9.51
N TRP A 14 10.22 31.22 9.56
CA TRP A 14 10.53 30.27 10.63
C TRP A 14 10.39 30.84 12.04
N ARG A 15 10.87 32.07 12.25
CA ARG A 15 10.85 32.70 13.58
C ARG A 15 9.44 32.91 14.11
N THR A 16 8.53 33.38 13.26
CA THR A 16 7.16 33.76 13.65
C THR A 16 6.18 32.62 13.46
N GLY A 17 6.30 31.81 12.41
CA GLY A 17 5.39 30.70 12.12
C GLY A 17 5.70 29.39 12.86
N VAL A 18 6.93 29.22 13.36
CA VAL A 18 7.36 27.97 14.02
C VAL A 18 7.99 28.24 15.38
N ALA A 19 9.09 28.99 15.45
CA ALA A 19 9.89 29.09 16.67
C ALA A 19 9.19 29.82 17.82
N LYS A 20 8.35 30.83 17.51
CA LYS A 20 7.56 31.57 18.50
C LYS A 20 6.13 31.04 18.67
N GLU A 21 5.69 30.14 17.79
CA GLU A 21 4.36 29.56 17.86
C GLU A 21 4.31 28.39 18.85
N ASN A 22 3.11 28.09 19.32
CA ASN A 22 2.92 26.89 20.11
C ASN A 22 2.98 25.66 19.18
N PRO A 23 3.90 24.70 19.37
CA PRO A 23 4.04 23.53 18.48
C PRO A 23 2.77 22.67 18.38
N ARG A 24 1.87 22.75 19.38
CA ARG A 24 0.57 22.07 19.39
C ARG A 24 -0.55 22.87 18.72
N LYS A 25 -0.30 24.11 18.32
CA LYS A 25 -1.30 25.03 17.72
C LYS A 25 -0.74 25.78 16.51
N VAL A 26 0.18 25.18 15.76
CA VAL A 26 0.68 25.76 14.51
C VAL A 26 -0.50 25.99 13.56
N LYS A 27 -0.77 27.26 13.25
CA LYS A 27 -1.86 27.66 12.35
C LYS A 27 -1.39 27.64 10.90
N ASN A 28 -2.32 27.41 9.97
CA ASN A 28 -2.07 27.53 8.53
C ASN A 28 -0.87 26.71 8.01
N ILE A 29 -0.51 25.61 8.69
CA ILE A 29 0.58 24.71 8.26
C ILE A 29 0.34 24.19 6.83
N HIS A 30 -0.92 24.11 6.43
CA HIS A 30 -1.34 23.71 5.10
C HIS A 30 -2.62 24.45 4.69
N ARG A 31 -2.68 24.86 3.42
CA ARG A 31 -3.90 25.32 2.75
C ARG A 31 -4.24 24.30 1.66
N PRO A 32 -5.23 23.43 1.88
CA PRO A 32 -5.54 22.38 0.91
C PRO A 32 -6.04 22.98 -0.39
N ARG A 33 -5.62 22.39 -1.51
CA ARG A 33 -6.05 22.80 -2.85
C ARG A 33 -7.53 22.47 -3.09
N TRP A 34 -8.00 21.40 -2.47
CA TRP A 34 -9.37 20.88 -2.57
C TRP A 34 -9.77 20.30 -1.21
N ALA A 35 -11.07 20.33 -0.90
CA ALA A 35 -11.60 19.78 0.34
C ALA A 35 -11.80 18.27 0.22
N ILE A 36 -11.64 17.56 1.33
CA ILE A 36 -12.01 16.13 1.47
C ILE A 36 -13.39 16.10 2.12
N SER A 37 -14.37 15.50 1.43
CA SER A 37 -15.71 15.23 1.95
C SER A 37 -15.70 13.96 2.81
N GLU A 38 -16.61 13.87 3.79
CA GLU A 38 -16.84 12.62 4.53
C GLU A 38 -17.38 11.51 3.64
N THR A 39 -17.98 11.87 2.49
CA THR A 39 -18.50 10.93 1.49
C THR A 39 -17.43 10.42 0.52
N ASP A 40 -16.27 11.09 0.43
CA ASP A 40 -15.21 10.69 -0.50
C ASP A 40 -14.70 9.30 -0.11
N THR A 41 -14.72 8.37 -1.05
CA THR A 41 -14.19 7.03 -0.83
C THR A 41 -12.66 7.09 -0.84
N ILE A 42 -12.07 6.90 0.34
CA ILE A 42 -10.62 6.90 0.51
C ILE A 42 -10.12 5.46 0.46
N VAL A 43 -9.29 5.17 -0.54
CA VAL A 43 -8.55 3.92 -0.66
C VAL A 43 -7.13 4.10 -0.16
N THR A 44 -6.68 3.16 0.67
CA THR A 44 -5.35 3.17 1.28
C THR A 44 -4.56 1.94 0.82
N MET A 45 -3.33 2.17 0.37
CA MET A 45 -2.38 1.11 0.02
C MET A 45 -0.94 1.58 0.27
N GLY A 46 0.01 0.65 0.32
CA GLY A 46 1.43 0.97 0.48
C GLY A 46 2.09 0.28 1.67
N SER A 47 3.07 0.96 2.25
CA SER A 47 3.85 0.50 3.40
C SER A 47 3.03 0.43 4.71
N CYS A 48 3.69 0.07 5.82
CA CYS A 48 3.09 0.07 7.16
C CYS A 48 2.48 1.43 7.55
N PHE A 49 3.00 2.55 7.02
CA PHE A 49 2.44 3.86 7.33
C PHE A 49 1.01 4.05 6.80
N ALA A 50 0.66 3.43 5.67
CA ALA A 50 -0.71 3.45 5.15
C ALA A 50 -1.71 2.76 6.10
N GLN A 51 -1.28 1.77 6.89
CA GLN A 51 -2.13 1.13 7.92
C GLN A 51 -2.55 2.15 8.98
N HIS A 52 -1.60 2.94 9.48
CA HIS A 52 -1.86 3.96 10.48
C HIS A 52 -2.77 5.07 9.94
N ILE A 53 -2.55 5.50 8.70
CA ILE A 53 -3.42 6.51 8.07
C ILE A 53 -4.84 5.97 7.97
N ALA A 54 -5.03 4.77 7.44
CA ALA A 54 -6.36 4.18 7.29
C ALA A 54 -7.11 4.09 8.63
N THR A 55 -6.46 3.63 9.69
CA THR A 55 -7.05 3.58 11.04
C THR A 55 -7.45 4.97 11.53
N VAL A 56 -6.56 5.96 11.44
CA VAL A 56 -6.84 7.33 11.91
C VAL A 56 -7.96 7.99 11.11
N LEU A 57 -8.03 7.77 9.80
CA LEU A 57 -9.10 8.31 8.96
C LEU A 57 -10.46 7.70 9.34
N ARG A 58 -10.51 6.38 9.58
CA ARG A 58 -11.73 5.69 10.07
C ARG A 58 -12.16 6.20 11.45
N GLU A 59 -11.23 6.35 12.38
CA GLU A 59 -11.50 6.89 13.73
C GLU A 59 -12.03 8.32 13.69
N ARG A 60 -11.72 9.07 12.62
CA ARG A 60 -12.23 10.43 12.37
C ARG A 60 -13.54 10.46 11.58
N GLY A 61 -14.15 9.30 11.30
CA GLY A 61 -15.45 9.21 10.62
C GLY A 61 -15.39 9.34 9.10
N LEU A 62 -14.20 9.29 8.48
CA LEU A 62 -14.09 9.34 7.02
C LEU A 62 -14.38 7.97 6.38
N ASN A 63 -14.88 7.99 5.15
CA ASN A 63 -15.24 6.80 4.39
C ASN A 63 -13.99 6.07 3.86
N VAL A 64 -13.47 5.10 4.64
CA VAL A 64 -12.34 4.23 4.27
C VAL A 64 -12.78 2.75 4.24
N PRO A 65 -13.53 2.34 3.20
CA PRO A 65 -14.08 0.99 3.12
C PRO A 65 -13.00 -0.09 2.99
N PHE A 66 -13.36 -1.30 3.40
CA PHE A 66 -12.58 -2.51 3.20
C PHE A 66 -13.33 -3.41 2.20
N PHE A 67 -12.69 -3.73 1.09
CA PHE A 67 -13.33 -4.35 -0.08
C PHE A 67 -13.19 -5.87 -0.15
N ASP A 68 -12.34 -6.45 0.68
CA ASP A 68 -11.89 -7.83 0.54
C ASP A 68 -12.53 -8.74 1.60
N THR A 69 -12.25 -10.05 1.52
CA THR A 69 -12.66 -11.01 2.54
C THR A 69 -11.98 -10.71 3.87
N THR A 70 -12.65 -11.12 4.95
CA THR A 70 -12.12 -11.05 6.32
C THR A 70 -11.77 -12.43 6.87
N ASP A 71 -12.04 -13.48 6.11
CA ASP A 71 -11.81 -14.86 6.52
C ASP A 71 -10.33 -15.23 6.38
N ASN A 72 -9.73 -15.77 7.45
CA ASN A 72 -8.32 -16.12 7.54
C ASN A 72 -7.35 -14.96 7.20
N ILE A 73 -7.66 -13.72 7.61
CA ILE A 73 -6.85 -12.52 7.31
C ILE A 73 -6.30 -11.88 8.58
N LYS A 74 -4.98 -11.67 8.66
CA LYS A 74 -4.30 -11.11 9.84
C LYS A 74 -4.80 -9.72 10.25
N SER A 75 -5.18 -8.89 9.28
CA SER A 75 -5.46 -7.48 9.50
C SER A 75 -6.29 -6.86 8.38
N LYS A 76 -7.22 -5.96 8.74
CA LYS A 76 -8.04 -5.15 7.82
C LYS A 76 -7.55 -3.71 7.75
N THR A 77 -6.25 -3.51 7.98
CA THR A 77 -5.67 -2.17 8.12
C THR A 77 -5.69 -1.37 6.83
N TYR A 78 -5.54 -2.01 5.67
CA TYR A 78 -5.67 -1.38 4.35
C TYR A 78 -7.11 -1.37 3.84
N SER A 79 -7.31 -0.97 2.57
CA SER A 79 -8.60 -1.09 1.89
C SER A 79 -8.83 -2.46 1.23
N ALA A 80 -7.81 -3.30 1.04
CA ALA A 80 -7.94 -4.70 0.63
C ALA A 80 -6.73 -5.54 1.09
N ASN A 81 -6.75 -6.85 0.87
CA ASN A 81 -5.74 -7.79 1.38
C ASN A 81 -4.47 -7.86 0.51
N TYR A 82 -3.87 -6.71 0.22
CA TYR A 82 -2.64 -6.62 -0.59
C TYR A 82 -1.38 -7.05 0.19
N GLY A 83 -1.40 -6.92 1.52
CA GLY A 83 -0.19 -6.84 2.31
C GLY A 83 0.53 -5.50 2.11
N ASN A 84 1.78 -5.41 2.59
CA ASN A 84 2.61 -4.24 2.33
C ASN A 84 2.95 -4.13 0.85
N ILE A 85 2.75 -2.94 0.28
CA ILE A 85 3.25 -2.56 -1.04
C ILE A 85 4.38 -1.56 -0.81
N TYR A 86 5.63 -2.02 -0.94
CA TYR A 86 6.79 -1.20 -0.62
C TYR A 86 7.28 -0.35 -1.79
N THR A 87 7.12 -0.85 -3.02
CA THR A 87 7.64 -0.19 -4.22
C THR A 87 6.53 0.21 -5.18
N VAL A 88 6.78 1.26 -5.98
CA VAL A 88 5.90 1.67 -7.08
C VAL A 88 5.70 0.52 -8.08
N SER A 89 6.76 -0.26 -8.34
CA SER A 89 6.70 -1.42 -9.22
C SER A 89 5.68 -2.46 -8.73
N GLN A 90 5.68 -2.82 -7.44
CA GLN A 90 4.67 -3.73 -6.88
C GLN A 90 3.24 -3.20 -7.08
N ALA A 91 3.01 -1.91 -6.82
CA ALA A 91 1.71 -1.27 -7.01
C ALA A 91 1.29 -1.35 -8.49
N LEU A 92 2.16 -0.94 -9.41
CA LEU A 92 1.87 -0.97 -10.85
C LEU A 92 1.50 -2.38 -11.33
N LEU A 93 2.28 -3.38 -10.92
CA LEU A 93 2.07 -4.77 -11.31
C LEU A 93 0.72 -5.31 -10.82
N LEU A 94 0.30 -4.92 -9.62
CA LEU A 94 -1.03 -5.24 -9.11
C LEU A 94 -2.13 -4.59 -9.96
N ILE A 95 -1.99 -3.30 -10.32
CA ILE A 95 -2.95 -2.60 -11.18
C ILE A 95 -2.99 -3.21 -12.59
N GLU A 96 -1.85 -3.65 -13.13
CA GLU A 96 -1.78 -4.36 -14.41
C GLU A 96 -2.55 -5.69 -14.38
N GLU A 97 -2.44 -6.47 -13.30
CA GLU A 97 -3.22 -7.70 -13.12
C GLU A 97 -4.72 -7.39 -13.02
N VAL A 98 -5.08 -6.39 -12.22
CA VAL A 98 -6.47 -5.97 -12.05
C VAL A 98 -7.06 -5.44 -13.36
N SER A 99 -6.28 -4.76 -14.19
CA SER A 99 -6.75 -4.27 -15.49
C SER A 99 -6.68 -5.30 -16.61
N GLY A 100 -6.14 -6.51 -16.36
CA GLY A 100 -5.95 -7.55 -17.37
C GLY A 100 -4.82 -7.24 -18.37
N LYS A 101 -3.98 -6.23 -18.11
CA LYS A 101 -2.79 -5.91 -18.92
C LYS A 101 -1.66 -6.90 -18.69
N ARG A 102 -1.72 -7.65 -17.58
CA ARG A 102 -0.78 -8.69 -17.22
C ARG A 102 -1.55 -9.92 -16.73
N PRO A 103 -1.11 -11.15 -17.04
CA PRO A 103 -1.70 -12.35 -16.47
C PRO A 103 -1.60 -12.34 -14.94
N VAL A 104 -2.59 -12.93 -14.30
CA VAL A 104 -2.58 -13.19 -12.87
C VAL A 104 -1.40 -14.11 -12.54
N MET A 105 -0.62 -13.73 -11.55
CA MET A 105 0.46 -14.58 -11.07
C MET A 105 -0.07 -15.78 -10.31
N GLU A 106 0.47 -16.97 -10.63
CA GLU A 106 0.14 -18.22 -9.95
C GLU A 106 1.29 -18.72 -9.05
N GLU A 107 2.21 -17.84 -8.66
CA GLU A 107 3.33 -18.20 -7.79
C GLU A 107 2.88 -18.29 -6.34
N TYR A 108 3.20 -19.41 -5.70
CA TYR A 108 2.92 -19.69 -4.30
C TYR A 108 4.15 -20.25 -3.62
N TRP A 109 4.27 -19.97 -2.34
CA TRP A 109 5.33 -20.52 -1.51
C TRP A 109 4.78 -21.56 -0.55
N ALA A 110 5.42 -22.72 -0.53
CA ALA A 110 5.08 -23.79 0.38
C ALA A 110 5.57 -23.47 1.80
N LEU A 111 4.74 -23.85 2.78
CA LEU A 111 5.05 -23.86 4.19
C LEU A 111 4.76 -25.26 4.74
N LYS A 112 5.18 -25.54 5.97
CA LYS A 112 4.94 -26.83 6.63
C LYS A 112 3.47 -27.25 6.60
N ASP A 113 2.56 -26.30 6.79
CA ASP A 113 1.14 -26.57 7.00
C ASP A 113 0.22 -25.99 5.90
N GLY A 114 0.77 -25.65 4.73
CA GLY A 114 0.01 -25.16 3.58
C GLY A 114 0.83 -24.28 2.63
N TYR A 115 0.15 -23.31 2.00
CA TYR A 115 0.69 -22.43 0.98
C TYR A 115 0.35 -20.97 1.29
N VAL A 116 1.19 -20.06 0.80
CA VAL A 116 0.92 -18.61 0.80
C VAL A 116 1.16 -18.04 -0.59
N ASP A 117 0.46 -16.96 -0.90
CA ASP A 117 0.60 -16.21 -2.16
C ASP A 117 1.93 -15.44 -2.13
N ALA A 118 2.83 -15.70 -3.09
CA ALA A 118 4.18 -15.15 -3.11
C ALA A 118 4.21 -13.62 -3.22
N VAL A 119 3.15 -13.00 -3.77
CA VAL A 119 3.06 -11.53 -3.90
C VAL A 119 2.33 -10.87 -2.74
N ARG A 120 1.79 -11.65 -1.80
CA ARG A 120 1.22 -11.16 -0.53
C ARG A 120 1.37 -12.20 0.60
N PRO A 121 2.61 -12.61 0.92
CA PRO A 121 2.88 -13.81 1.73
C PRO A 121 2.53 -13.66 3.21
N ASN A 122 2.35 -12.41 3.68
CA ASN A 122 2.06 -12.09 5.08
C ASN A 122 0.60 -11.70 5.34
N VAL A 123 -0.34 -12.06 4.45
CA VAL A 123 -1.75 -11.67 4.55
C VAL A 123 -2.58 -12.62 5.42
N PHE A 124 -2.34 -13.93 5.33
CA PHE A 124 -3.21 -14.94 5.94
C PHE A 124 -2.84 -15.25 7.40
N GLU A 125 -3.82 -15.46 8.27
CA GLU A 125 -3.58 -15.87 9.67
C GLU A 125 -2.93 -17.26 9.74
N GLN A 126 -3.40 -18.17 8.88
CA GLN A 126 -2.89 -19.52 8.70
C GLN A 126 -2.61 -19.78 7.22
N PRO A 127 -1.60 -20.62 6.89
CA PRO A 127 -1.36 -21.05 5.51
C PRO A 127 -2.60 -21.70 4.89
N VAL A 128 -2.85 -21.41 3.62
CA VAL A 128 -3.98 -21.95 2.85
C VAL A 128 -3.68 -23.41 2.48
N LYS A 129 -4.67 -24.30 2.56
CA LYS A 129 -4.41 -25.75 2.51
C LYS A 129 -4.10 -26.27 1.12
N SER A 130 -4.58 -25.61 0.07
CA SER A 130 -4.35 -26.02 -1.31
C SER A 130 -4.02 -24.85 -2.24
N ARG A 131 -3.36 -25.17 -3.35
CA ARG A 131 -3.04 -24.18 -4.41
C ARG A 131 -4.29 -23.67 -5.11
N ASP A 132 -5.28 -24.53 -5.32
CA ASP A 132 -6.55 -24.17 -5.96
C ASP A 132 -7.34 -23.17 -5.10
N GLU A 133 -7.40 -23.40 -3.79
CA GLU A 133 -8.00 -22.47 -2.83
C GLU A 133 -7.27 -21.13 -2.84
N LEU A 134 -5.93 -21.15 -2.85
CA LEU A 134 -5.11 -19.94 -2.90
C LEU A 134 -5.32 -19.15 -4.20
N SER A 135 -5.44 -19.83 -5.34
CA SER A 135 -5.79 -19.22 -6.63
C SER A 135 -7.19 -18.59 -6.59
N GLY A 136 -8.17 -19.29 -6.02
CA GLY A 136 -9.51 -18.74 -5.79
C GLY A 136 -9.48 -17.48 -4.91
N LEU A 137 -8.68 -17.48 -3.84
CA LEU A 137 -8.46 -16.31 -2.97
C LEU A 137 -7.72 -15.17 -3.71
N ARG A 138 -6.81 -15.47 -4.63
CA ARG A 138 -6.15 -14.47 -5.50
C ARG A 138 -7.17 -13.81 -6.42
N MET A 139 -8.04 -14.57 -7.07
CA MET A 139 -9.06 -14.03 -7.96
C MET A 139 -10.07 -13.16 -7.21
N LYS A 140 -10.54 -13.59 -6.03
CA LYS A 140 -11.40 -12.77 -5.16
C LYS A 140 -10.71 -11.48 -4.73
N HIS A 141 -9.44 -11.57 -4.35
CA HIS A 141 -8.63 -10.41 -3.99
C HIS A 141 -8.57 -9.42 -5.16
N LEU A 142 -8.18 -9.84 -6.36
CA LEU A 142 -8.09 -8.97 -7.53
C LEU A 142 -9.43 -8.32 -7.90
N ALA A 143 -10.55 -9.01 -7.67
CA ALA A 143 -11.88 -8.41 -7.81
C ALA A 143 -12.15 -7.32 -6.76
N ALA A 144 -11.78 -7.55 -5.50
CA ALA A 144 -11.87 -6.54 -4.43
C ALA A 144 -11.00 -5.31 -4.72
N VAL A 145 -9.78 -5.52 -5.24
CA VAL A 145 -8.91 -4.41 -5.69
C VAL A 145 -9.57 -3.61 -6.80
N ARG A 146 -10.20 -4.30 -7.76
CA ARG A 146 -10.92 -3.65 -8.86
C ARG A 146 -12.05 -2.77 -8.34
N SER A 147 -12.85 -3.26 -7.39
CA SER A 147 -13.89 -2.47 -6.74
C SER A 147 -13.31 -1.26 -6.04
N ALA A 148 -12.24 -1.44 -5.26
CA ALA A 148 -11.57 -0.32 -4.60
C ALA A 148 -11.11 0.76 -5.58
N ILE A 149 -10.52 0.37 -6.72
CA ILE A 149 -10.08 1.31 -7.76
C ILE A 149 -11.25 2.03 -8.43
N ASN A 150 -12.35 1.32 -8.68
CA ASN A 150 -13.50 1.89 -9.37
C ASN A 150 -14.33 2.82 -8.47
N GLU A 151 -14.29 2.60 -7.16
CA GLU A 151 -15.07 3.36 -6.19
C GLU A 151 -14.29 4.49 -5.53
N LEU A 152 -12.96 4.54 -5.65
CA LEU A 152 -12.16 5.59 -4.99
C LEU A 152 -12.38 6.98 -5.59
N ASP A 153 -12.46 7.96 -4.70
CA ASP A 153 -12.29 9.38 -5.01
C ASP A 153 -10.86 9.83 -4.66
N ILE A 154 -10.30 9.26 -3.60
CA ILE A 154 -8.99 9.60 -3.06
C ILE A 154 -8.15 8.34 -2.86
N LEU A 155 -6.94 8.34 -3.43
CA LEU A 155 -5.92 7.33 -3.14
C LEU A 155 -4.87 7.89 -2.19
N VAL A 156 -4.73 7.27 -1.02
CA VAL A 156 -3.58 7.44 -0.14
C VAL A 156 -2.59 6.31 -0.42
N PHE A 157 -1.49 6.65 -1.08
CA PHE A 157 -0.42 5.71 -1.37
C PHE A 157 0.88 6.11 -0.65
N THR A 158 1.41 5.21 0.19
CA THR A 158 2.67 5.44 0.92
C THR A 158 3.77 4.55 0.36
N LEU A 159 4.86 5.16 -0.09
CA LEU A 159 6.05 4.46 -0.58
C LEU A 159 6.90 4.01 0.60
N GLY A 160 7.45 2.80 0.51
CA GLY A 160 8.18 2.19 1.61
C GLY A 160 9.66 1.93 1.34
N LEU A 161 10.02 1.46 0.15
CA LEU A 161 11.38 1.06 -0.21
C LEU A 161 11.70 1.42 -1.66
N THR A 162 12.99 1.57 -1.97
CA THR A 162 13.52 1.69 -3.33
C THR A 162 14.09 0.36 -3.83
N GLU A 163 14.37 -0.57 -2.93
CA GLU A 163 14.88 -1.90 -3.23
C GLU A 163 13.76 -2.93 -3.35
N ALA A 164 13.94 -3.90 -4.24
CA ALA A 164 13.08 -5.07 -4.34
C ALA A 164 13.80 -6.30 -4.88
N TRP A 165 13.12 -7.43 -4.73
CA TRP A 165 13.47 -8.69 -5.40
C TRP A 165 12.54 -8.90 -6.58
N ILE A 166 13.09 -9.27 -7.73
CA ILE A 166 12.36 -9.50 -8.96
C ILE A 166 12.52 -10.95 -9.40
N LEU A 167 11.41 -11.60 -9.74
CA LEU A 167 11.39 -12.89 -10.43
C LEU A 167 11.73 -12.70 -11.90
N LYS A 168 12.87 -13.23 -12.34
CA LYS A 168 13.44 -13.03 -13.68
C LYS A 168 12.52 -13.53 -14.80
N ASN A 169 11.80 -14.62 -14.57
CA ASN A 169 10.93 -15.25 -15.57
C ASN A 169 9.70 -14.40 -15.93
N SER A 170 9.20 -13.60 -14.99
CA SER A 170 7.92 -12.87 -15.10
C SER A 170 8.08 -11.36 -14.97
N GLY A 171 9.27 -10.89 -14.57
CA GLY A 171 9.50 -9.51 -14.17
C GLY A 171 8.67 -9.10 -12.95
N ARG A 172 8.20 -10.05 -12.13
CA ARG A 172 7.39 -9.75 -10.96
C ARG A 172 8.25 -9.20 -9.83
N THR A 173 7.88 -8.04 -9.32
CA THR A 173 8.44 -7.48 -8.10
C THR A 173 7.78 -8.10 -6.87
N LEU A 174 8.59 -8.76 -6.03
CA LEU A 174 8.16 -9.41 -4.79
C LEU A 174 8.09 -8.39 -3.64
N PRO A 175 7.16 -8.57 -2.68
CA PRO A 175 7.03 -7.69 -1.52
C PRO A 175 8.17 -7.86 -0.51
N VAL A 176 8.80 -9.04 -0.49
CA VAL A 176 9.90 -9.40 0.43
C VAL A 176 10.88 -10.31 -0.30
N ALA A 177 12.09 -10.44 0.25
CA ALA A 177 13.04 -11.45 -0.25
C ALA A 177 12.47 -12.86 -0.03
N PRO A 178 12.61 -13.77 -1.02
CA PRO A 178 12.35 -15.20 -0.80
C PRO A 178 13.17 -15.73 0.38
N GLY A 179 12.58 -16.60 1.20
CA GLY A 179 13.21 -17.14 2.41
C GLY A 179 13.03 -16.31 3.68
N VAL A 180 12.49 -15.07 3.59
CA VAL A 180 12.21 -14.26 4.79
C VAL A 180 10.88 -14.65 5.44
N VAL A 181 9.84 -14.82 4.63
CA VAL A 181 8.51 -15.27 5.11
C VAL A 181 8.24 -16.71 4.70
N ALA A 182 8.48 -17.03 3.43
CA ALA A 182 8.40 -18.37 2.86
C ALA A 182 9.19 -18.39 1.54
N GLY A 183 9.20 -19.54 0.87
CA GLY A 183 9.94 -19.75 -0.38
C GLY A 183 11.45 -19.84 -0.15
N ASP A 184 12.19 -20.14 -1.22
CA ASP A 184 13.65 -20.28 -1.16
C ASP A 184 14.31 -19.30 -2.12
N PHE A 185 15.40 -18.68 -1.66
CA PHE A 185 16.20 -17.84 -2.54
C PHE A 185 16.96 -18.70 -3.55
N ASP A 186 16.70 -18.43 -4.82
CA ASP A 186 17.43 -18.98 -5.95
C ASP A 186 18.00 -17.84 -6.80
N PRO A 187 19.34 -17.66 -6.91
CA PRO A 187 19.96 -16.62 -7.73
C PRO A 187 19.71 -16.80 -9.24
N ALA A 188 19.32 -17.98 -9.70
CA ALA A 188 18.91 -18.21 -11.09
C ALA A 188 17.52 -17.62 -11.38
N LEU A 189 16.64 -17.54 -10.37
CA LEU A 189 15.26 -17.06 -10.52
C LEU A 189 15.05 -15.64 -9.98
N HIS A 190 15.82 -15.24 -8.97
CA HIS A 190 15.62 -13.99 -8.25
C HIS A 190 16.77 -13.02 -8.51
N THR A 191 16.43 -11.76 -8.74
CA THR A 191 17.42 -10.69 -8.83
C THR A 191 17.05 -9.58 -7.87
N PHE A 192 18.06 -9.06 -7.18
CA PHE A 192 17.95 -7.81 -6.47
C PHE A 192 17.89 -6.66 -7.48
N HIS A 193 17.10 -5.63 -7.17
CA HIS A 193 17.01 -4.41 -7.95
C HIS A 193 16.82 -3.20 -7.03
N ASN A 194 17.51 -2.10 -7.33
CA ASN A 194 17.33 -0.82 -6.65
C ASN A 194 16.81 0.21 -7.65
N PHE A 195 15.61 0.72 -7.40
CA PHE A 195 14.95 1.78 -8.16
C PHE A 195 15.50 3.14 -7.70
N THR A 196 16.73 3.47 -8.08
CA THR A 196 17.36 4.79 -7.85
C THR A 196 17.19 5.72 -9.04
#